data_AF-A0A673TTU4-F1
#
_entry.id   AF-A0A673TTU4-F1
#
_cell.length_a   1.000
_cell.length_b   1.000
_cell.length_c   1.000
_cell.angle_alpha   90.00
_cell.angle_beta   90.00
_cell.angle_gamma   90.00
#
_symmetry.space_group_name_H-M   'P 1'
#
loop_
_entity.id
_entity.type
_entity.pdbx_description
1 polymer ?
#
loop_
_entity_poly.entity_id
_entity_poly.type
_entity_poly.pdbx_seq_one_letter_code
_entity_poly.pdbx_strand_id
1 'polypeptide(L)'
;MSLYCGIACRRKSFWCYRLLSTYVTKTRYLFELKEDDDACKRAQQTGAFYLFHSLAPLVQKSEHQYQAPQYSLLELERLLAKFGQDTQRIEDSVLIGCSEQHEAWFALDLGLSSSSSINASLQKPEMETELKGSFTELRKAVFQLNTKDASLLSTAQALLRWHDAHQFCSRSGQPTKKNMAGSKRVCPSNKIIYYPQVKVWKRLSGEKLQKRWDWRWKGCNTLHPSTGRSLIAHS
;
A
#
# COMPACT_ATOMS: atom_id res chain seq x y z
N MET A 1 1.13 -10.06 74.29
CA MET A 1 1.26 -10.73 72.98
C MET A 1 0.38 -9.97 71.98
N SER A 2 1.00 -9.05 71.26
CA SER A 2 0.36 -8.16 70.28
C SER A 2 0.15 -8.91 68.97
N LEU A 3 -1.10 -9.02 68.50
CA LEU A 3 -1.40 -9.59 67.19
C LEU A 3 -1.95 -8.49 66.28
N TYR A 4 -1.13 -8.20 65.27
CA TYR A 4 -1.27 -7.15 64.28
C TYR A 4 -2.54 -7.33 63.43
N CYS A 5 -3.27 -6.23 63.28
CA CYS A 5 -4.30 -6.03 62.28
C CYS A 5 -3.66 -5.91 60.89
N GLY A 6 -3.75 -6.96 60.08
CA GLY A 6 -3.31 -6.95 58.68
C GLY A 6 -4.45 -6.50 57.76
N ILE A 7 -4.54 -5.19 57.50
CA ILE A 7 -5.41 -4.66 56.45
C ILE A 7 -4.80 -5.07 55.11
N ALA A 8 -5.43 -6.01 54.42
CA ALA A 8 -5.08 -6.36 53.04
C ALA A 8 -5.41 -5.17 52.12
N CYS A 9 -4.42 -4.32 51.84
CA CYS A 9 -4.50 -3.36 50.75
C CYS A 9 -4.61 -4.13 49.42
N ARG A 10 -5.84 -4.33 48.94
CA ARG A 10 -6.11 -4.61 47.52
C ARG A 10 -5.44 -3.49 46.73
N ARG A 11 -4.30 -3.77 46.10
CA ARG A 11 -3.77 -2.97 45.00
C ARG A 11 -4.84 -2.98 43.90
N LYS A 12 -5.70 -1.97 43.90
CA LYS A 12 -6.43 -1.58 42.69
C LYS A 12 -5.35 -1.27 41.68
N SER A 13 -5.19 -2.13 40.68
CA SER A 13 -4.46 -1.79 39.47
C SER A 13 -5.14 -0.56 38.91
N PHE A 14 -4.55 0.61 39.18
CA PHE A 14 -4.82 1.80 38.41
C PHE A 14 -4.38 1.44 36.99
N TRP A 15 -5.37 1.06 36.18
CA TRP A 15 -5.23 1.04 34.74
C TRP A 15 -5.00 2.49 34.35
N CYS A 16 -3.74 2.93 34.41
CA CYS A 16 -3.30 4.10 33.68
C CYS A 16 -3.51 3.74 32.22
N TYR A 17 -4.67 4.11 31.68
CA TYR A 17 -4.88 4.17 30.26
C TYR A 17 -3.81 5.13 29.74
N ARG A 18 -2.69 4.60 29.24
CA ARG A 18 -1.85 5.38 28.34
C ARG A 18 -2.80 5.81 27.25
N LEU A 19 -3.06 7.10 27.13
CA LEU A 19 -3.61 7.70 25.92
C LEU A 19 -2.65 7.28 24.81
N LEU A 20 -2.96 6.17 24.15
CA LEU A 20 -2.14 5.66 23.07
C LEU A 20 -2.27 6.71 21.96
N SER A 21 -1.12 7.23 21.53
CA SER A 21 -1.04 8.05 20.32
C SER A 21 -1.83 7.35 19.22
N THR A 22 -2.66 8.10 18.48
CA THR A 22 -3.47 7.57 17.37
C THR A 22 -2.62 6.76 16.39
N TYR A 23 -1.36 7.17 16.21
CA TYR A 23 -0.34 6.43 15.46
C TYR A 23 -0.10 5.00 15.96
N VAL A 24 0.08 4.80 17.27
CA VAL A 24 0.37 3.47 17.85
C VAL A 24 -0.83 2.55 17.71
N THR A 25 -2.03 3.09 17.96
CA THR A 25 -3.29 2.37 17.83
C THR A 25 -3.52 1.93 16.38
N LYS A 26 -3.37 2.87 15.43
CA LYS A 26 -3.42 2.61 13.99
C LYS A 26 -2.41 1.55 13.54
N THR A 27 -1.17 1.66 14.01
CA THR A 27 -0.10 0.73 13.65
C THR A 27 -0.41 -0.67 14.16
N ARG A 28 -0.87 -0.82 15.40
CA ARG A 28 -1.26 -2.11 15.97
C ARG A 28 -2.41 -2.75 15.21
N TYR A 29 -3.43 -1.97 14.90
CA TYR A 29 -4.56 -2.44 14.10
C TYR A 29 -4.10 -2.96 12.72
N LEU A 30 -3.27 -2.19 12.01
CA LEU A 30 -2.71 -2.62 10.73
C LEU A 30 -1.83 -3.87 10.84
N PHE A 31 -1.09 -4.05 11.93
CA PHE A 31 -0.30 -5.27 12.15
C PHE A 31 -1.18 -6.48 12.42
N GLU A 32 -2.24 -6.32 13.21
CA GLU A 32 -3.24 -7.36 13.44
C GLU A 32 -3.84 -7.85 12.11
N LEU A 33 -4.32 -6.93 11.28
CA LEU A 33 -4.88 -7.30 9.96
C LEU A 33 -3.87 -8.00 9.05
N LYS A 34 -2.57 -7.71 9.17
CA LYS A 34 -1.54 -8.32 8.32
C LYS A 34 -1.18 -9.74 8.73
N GLU A 35 -1.37 -10.10 9.99
CA GLU A 35 -0.96 -11.39 10.54
C GLU A 35 -2.14 -12.33 10.81
N ASP A 36 -3.32 -11.81 11.14
CA ASP A 36 -4.55 -12.57 11.37
C ASP A 36 -5.49 -12.44 10.16
N ASP A 37 -5.57 -13.52 9.38
CA ASP A 37 -6.42 -13.58 8.18
C ASP A 37 -7.92 -13.48 8.52
N ASP A 38 -8.37 -13.96 9.68
CA ASP A 38 -9.77 -13.87 10.11
C ASP A 38 -10.11 -12.43 10.51
N ALA A 39 -9.19 -11.75 11.20
CA ALA A 39 -9.34 -10.32 11.50
C ALA A 39 -9.38 -9.48 10.23
N CYS A 40 -8.50 -9.78 9.26
CA CYS A 40 -8.51 -9.13 7.96
C CYS A 40 -9.83 -9.37 7.20
N LYS A 41 -10.34 -10.61 7.21
CA LYS A 41 -11.60 -10.97 6.56
C LYS A 41 -12.78 -10.22 7.16
N ARG A 42 -12.83 -10.06 8.50
CA ARG A 42 -13.84 -9.22 9.17
C ARG A 42 -13.71 -7.75 8.74
N ALA A 43 -12.49 -7.22 8.72
CA ALA A 43 -12.24 -5.83 8.32
C ALA A 43 -12.60 -5.56 6.85
N GLN A 44 -12.50 -6.57 5.99
CA GLN A 44 -12.89 -6.48 4.57
C GLN A 44 -14.40 -6.29 4.39
N GLN A 45 -15.23 -6.80 5.32
CA GLN A 45 -16.69 -6.64 5.27
C GLN A 45 -17.15 -5.20 5.52
N THR A 46 -16.41 -4.45 6.33
CA THR A 46 -16.74 -3.07 6.71
C THR A 46 -15.76 -2.04 6.15
N GLY A 47 -14.79 -2.48 5.35
CA GLY A 47 -13.73 -1.65 4.81
C GLY A 47 -14.12 -0.93 3.54
N ALA A 48 -13.22 -0.06 3.09
CA ALA A 48 -13.36 0.69 1.86
C ALA A 48 -12.38 0.18 0.79
N PHE A 49 -12.80 0.18 -0.47
CA PHE A 49 -12.06 -0.35 -1.60
C PHE A 49 -11.69 0.74 -2.60
N TYR A 50 -10.44 0.71 -3.03
CA TYR A 50 -9.92 1.47 -4.15
C TYR A 50 -9.77 0.56 -5.35
N LEU A 51 -10.30 1.00 -6.49
CA LEU A 51 -10.35 0.18 -7.69
C LEU A 51 -9.20 0.53 -8.64
N PHE A 52 -8.62 -0.51 -9.21
CA PHE A 52 -7.58 -0.45 -10.23
C PHE A 52 -8.02 -1.25 -11.44
N HIS A 53 -7.47 -0.91 -12.60
CA HIS A 53 -7.52 -1.74 -13.80
C HIS A 53 -6.16 -1.70 -14.48
N SER A 54 -5.51 -2.86 -14.60
CA SER A 54 -4.17 -2.97 -15.20
C SER A 54 -3.16 -2.04 -14.52
N LEU A 55 -3.18 -2.02 -13.18
CA LEU A 55 -2.38 -1.16 -12.30
C LEU A 55 -2.67 0.34 -12.40
N ALA A 56 -3.65 0.78 -13.18
CA ALA A 56 -4.09 2.18 -13.22
C ALA A 56 -5.21 2.41 -12.18
N PRO A 57 -5.06 3.35 -11.22
CA PRO A 57 -6.12 3.67 -10.28
C PRO A 57 -7.32 4.32 -10.98
N LEU A 58 -8.52 4.01 -10.49
CA LEU A 58 -9.72 4.77 -10.81
C LEU A 58 -9.61 6.16 -10.17
N VAL A 59 -9.75 7.19 -11.00
CA VAL A 59 -9.81 8.58 -10.54
C VAL A 59 -10.99 9.30 -11.16
N GLN A 60 -11.64 10.12 -10.34
CA GLN A 60 -12.69 11.04 -10.77
C GLN A 60 -12.09 12.43 -10.87
N LYS A 61 -12.37 13.11 -11.98
CA LYS A 61 -11.90 14.49 -12.19
C LYS A 61 -12.91 15.44 -11.58
N SER A 62 -12.48 16.21 -10.59
CA SER A 62 -13.25 17.32 -10.02
C SER A 62 -12.50 18.61 -10.30
N GLU A 63 -13.03 19.45 -11.19
CA GLU A 63 -12.43 20.70 -11.69
C GLU A 63 -10.95 20.57 -12.12
N HIS A 64 -10.02 20.75 -11.18
CA HIS A 64 -8.56 20.77 -11.38
C HIS A 64 -7.80 19.71 -10.57
N GLN A 65 -8.50 18.85 -9.82
CA GLN A 65 -7.90 17.80 -9.03
C GLN A 65 -8.52 16.44 -9.35
N TYR A 66 -7.71 15.40 -9.19
CA TYR A 66 -8.21 14.04 -9.16
C TYR A 66 -8.58 13.67 -7.74
N GLN A 67 -9.68 12.93 -7.63
CA GLN A 67 -10.12 12.28 -6.40
C GLN A 67 -10.18 10.78 -6.64
N ALA A 68 -9.78 10.02 -5.63
CA ALA A 68 -9.83 8.57 -5.66
C ALA A 68 -11.10 8.11 -4.91
N PRO A 69 -12.18 7.72 -5.62
CA PRO A 69 -13.40 7.27 -4.97
C PRO A 69 -13.16 5.98 -4.19
N GLN A 70 -13.88 5.84 -3.07
CA GLN A 70 -13.90 4.66 -2.23
C GLN A 70 -15.24 3.95 -2.40
N TYR A 71 -15.20 2.61 -2.38
CA TYR A 71 -16.40 1.77 -2.50
C TYR A 71 -16.54 0.87 -1.28
N SER A 72 -17.76 0.68 -0.82
CA SER A 72 -18.09 -0.35 0.17
C SER A 72 -18.09 -1.75 -0.47
N LEU A 73 -18.06 -2.80 0.36
CA LEU A 73 -18.17 -4.18 -0.11
C LEU A 73 -19.47 -4.41 -0.92
N LEU A 74 -20.59 -3.88 -0.46
CA LEU A 74 -21.89 -4.04 -1.14
C LEU A 74 -21.91 -3.40 -2.54
N GLU A 75 -21.30 -2.22 -2.67
CA GLU A 75 -21.16 -1.57 -3.98
C GLU A 75 -20.24 -2.36 -4.90
N LEU A 76 -19.14 -2.89 -4.35
CA LEU A 76 -18.20 -3.71 -5.10
C LEU A 76 -18.84 -5.01 -5.59
N GLU A 77 -19.60 -5.72 -4.76
CA GLU A 77 -20.33 -6.92 -5.15
C GLU A 77 -21.33 -6.66 -6.26
N ARG A 78 -22.09 -5.55 -6.18
CA ARG A 78 -23.03 -5.13 -7.23
C ARG A 78 -22.30 -4.85 -8.55
N LEU A 79 -21.15 -4.18 -8.49
CA LEU A 79 -20.33 -3.92 -9.66
C LEU A 79 -19.80 -5.22 -10.27
N LEU A 80 -19.24 -6.12 -9.46
CA LEU A 80 -18.73 -7.42 -9.94
C LEU A 80 -19.85 -8.24 -10.59
N ALA A 81 -21.02 -8.32 -9.96
CA ALA A 81 -22.19 -9.01 -10.52
C ALA A 81 -22.62 -8.42 -11.87
N LYS A 82 -22.62 -7.08 -12.00
CA LYS A 82 -22.96 -6.40 -13.25
C LYS A 82 -22.00 -6.73 -14.40
N PHE A 83 -20.70 -6.85 -14.11
CA PHE A 83 -19.68 -7.19 -15.12
C PHE A 83 -19.44 -8.70 -15.28
N GLY A 84 -20.28 -9.55 -14.66
CA GLY A 84 -20.18 -11.01 -14.72
C GLY A 84 -18.90 -11.57 -14.09
N GLN A 85 -18.32 -10.84 -13.13
CA GLN A 85 -17.13 -11.24 -12.40
C GLN A 85 -17.51 -11.99 -11.11
N ASP A 86 -16.72 -12.98 -10.71
CA ASP A 86 -16.95 -13.72 -9.48
C ASP A 86 -16.67 -12.85 -8.24
N THR A 87 -17.50 -12.99 -7.21
CA THR A 87 -17.31 -12.37 -5.89
C THR A 87 -16.00 -12.83 -5.22
N GLN A 88 -15.48 -14.01 -5.58
CA GLN A 88 -14.17 -14.48 -5.11
C GLN A 88 -13.02 -13.49 -5.42
N ARG A 89 -13.17 -12.63 -6.42
CA ARG A 89 -12.18 -11.60 -6.74
C ARG A 89 -11.97 -10.60 -5.61
N ILE A 90 -12.90 -10.45 -4.67
CA ILE A 90 -12.70 -9.60 -3.50
C ILE A 90 -11.53 -10.12 -2.65
N GLU A 91 -11.31 -11.43 -2.59
CA GLU A 91 -10.17 -12.03 -1.91
C GLU A 91 -8.83 -11.66 -2.58
N ASP A 92 -8.85 -11.22 -3.85
CA ASP A 92 -7.67 -10.72 -4.56
C ASP A 92 -7.24 -9.31 -4.14
N SER A 93 -8.05 -8.61 -3.35
CA SER A 93 -7.69 -7.29 -2.81
C SER A 93 -6.48 -7.33 -1.86
N VAL A 94 -5.82 -6.17 -1.71
CA VAL A 94 -4.64 -5.99 -0.85
C VAL A 94 -4.89 -4.86 0.15
N LEU A 95 -4.51 -5.06 1.40
CA LEU A 95 -4.63 -4.07 2.46
C LEU A 95 -3.58 -2.97 2.26
N ILE A 96 -4.03 -1.72 2.18
CA ILE A 96 -3.19 -0.56 1.87
C ILE A 96 -3.09 0.43 3.03
N GLY A 97 -4.06 0.43 3.94
CA GLY A 97 -4.07 1.34 5.08
C GLY A 97 -5.34 1.23 5.89
N CYS A 98 -5.54 2.21 6.77
CA CYS A 98 -6.78 2.37 7.52
C CYS A 98 -7.00 3.83 7.92
N SER A 99 -8.25 4.16 8.23
CA SER A 99 -8.64 5.44 8.83
C SER A 99 -8.21 5.54 10.30
N GLU A 100 -8.43 6.71 10.90
CA GLU A 100 -8.23 6.90 12.35
C GLU A 100 -9.32 6.20 13.19
N GLN A 101 -10.46 5.86 12.56
CA GLN A 101 -11.59 5.16 13.16
C GLN A 101 -11.53 3.64 12.96
N HIS A 102 -10.38 3.09 12.57
CA HIS A 102 -10.18 1.66 12.26
C HIS A 102 -11.02 1.13 11.09
N GLU A 103 -11.32 1.97 10.11
CA GLU A 103 -11.84 1.49 8.84
C GLU A 103 -10.66 1.05 7.96
N ALA A 104 -10.61 -0.22 7.58
CA ALA A 104 -9.55 -0.74 6.72
C ALA A 104 -9.75 -0.31 5.27
N TRP A 105 -8.67 0.01 4.58
CA TRP A 105 -8.66 0.36 3.17
C TRP A 105 -7.95 -0.73 2.36
N PHE A 106 -8.61 -1.18 1.31
CA PHE A 106 -8.16 -2.22 0.41
C PHE A 106 -8.02 -1.69 -1.01
N ALA A 107 -7.15 -2.30 -1.81
CA ALA A 107 -7.06 -2.06 -3.24
C ALA A 107 -7.35 -3.34 -4.01
N LEU A 108 -8.19 -3.25 -5.04
CA LEU A 108 -8.53 -4.36 -5.91
C LEU A 108 -8.29 -3.98 -7.37
N ASP A 109 -7.57 -4.82 -8.11
CA ASP A 109 -7.40 -4.65 -9.55
C ASP A 109 -8.38 -5.55 -10.31
N LEU A 110 -9.31 -4.93 -11.03
CA LEU A 110 -10.34 -5.59 -11.82
C LEU A 110 -9.79 -6.15 -13.15
N GLY A 111 -8.61 -5.72 -13.59
CA GLY A 111 -7.97 -6.17 -14.84
C GLY A 111 -6.97 -7.32 -14.67
N LEU A 112 -6.40 -7.48 -13.48
CA LEU A 112 -5.45 -8.56 -13.18
C LEU A 112 -6.21 -9.85 -12.85
N SER A 113 -6.43 -10.70 -13.84
CA SER A 113 -7.00 -12.04 -13.68
C SER A 113 -6.05 -13.09 -14.28
N SER A 114 -5.74 -14.14 -13.52
CA SER A 114 -4.70 -15.14 -13.83
C SER A 114 -4.98 -16.07 -15.03
N SER A 115 -6.09 -15.91 -15.77
CA SER A 115 -6.43 -16.84 -16.87
C SER A 115 -7.16 -16.26 -18.11
N SER A 116 -7.44 -14.96 -18.23
CA SER A 116 -8.19 -14.47 -19.41
C SER A 116 -8.00 -12.98 -19.72
N SER A 117 -6.81 -12.61 -20.19
CA SER A 117 -6.49 -11.26 -20.70
C SER A 117 -7.37 -10.77 -21.87
N ILE A 118 -8.19 -11.63 -22.47
CA ILE A 118 -8.94 -11.30 -23.69
C ILE A 118 -10.20 -10.44 -23.39
N ASN A 119 -10.84 -10.63 -22.23
CA ASN A 119 -12.09 -9.93 -21.89
C ASN A 119 -11.88 -8.63 -21.10
N ALA A 120 -10.72 -8.46 -20.45
CA ALA A 120 -10.45 -7.33 -19.57
C ALA A 120 -10.40 -5.97 -20.30
N SER A 121 -9.97 -5.97 -21.57
CA SER A 121 -9.92 -4.75 -22.39
C SER A 121 -11.31 -4.27 -22.82
N LEU A 122 -12.25 -5.19 -23.07
CA LEU A 122 -13.59 -4.85 -23.57
C LEU A 122 -14.47 -4.23 -22.48
N GLN A 123 -14.24 -4.57 -21.21
CA GLN A 123 -15.03 -4.08 -20.09
C GLN A 123 -14.55 -2.72 -19.54
N LYS A 124 -13.35 -2.25 -19.92
CA LYS A 124 -12.78 -0.99 -19.39
C LYS A 124 -13.69 0.25 -19.61
N PRO A 125 -14.13 0.59 -20.85
CA PRO A 125 -14.93 1.80 -21.07
C PRO A 125 -16.32 1.73 -20.41
N GLU A 126 -16.89 0.53 -20.32
CA GLU A 126 -18.16 0.28 -19.64
C GLU A 126 -18.04 0.49 -18.14
N MET A 127 -16.96 -0.02 -17.51
CA MET A 127 -16.64 0.22 -16.11
C MET A 127 -16.41 1.71 -15.82
N GLU A 128 -15.67 2.43 -16.66
CA GLU A 128 -15.42 3.87 -16.51
C GLU A 128 -16.73 4.67 -16.52
N THR A 129 -17.66 4.31 -17.41
CA THR A 129 -18.98 4.94 -17.51
C THR A 129 -19.81 4.70 -16.25
N GLU A 130 -19.86 3.47 -15.75
CA GLU A 130 -20.59 3.12 -14.53
C GLU A 130 -20.03 3.83 -13.29
N LEU A 131 -18.71 3.85 -13.17
CA LEU A 131 -18.00 4.41 -12.02
C LEU A 131 -17.86 5.93 -12.09
N LYS A 132 -18.33 6.55 -13.18
CA LYS A 132 -18.23 8.00 -13.46
C LYS A 132 -16.80 8.52 -13.30
N GLY A 133 -15.83 7.71 -13.72
CA GLY A 133 -14.41 7.95 -13.51
C GLY A 133 -13.57 7.35 -14.62
N SER A 134 -12.26 7.54 -14.56
CA SER A 134 -11.33 7.01 -15.56
C SER A 134 -10.18 6.29 -14.90
N PHE A 135 -9.73 5.17 -15.46
CA PHE A 135 -8.53 4.49 -15.00
C PHE A 135 -7.32 5.17 -15.63
N THR A 136 -6.67 6.03 -14.84
CA THR A 136 -5.56 6.87 -15.30
C THR A 136 -4.24 6.33 -14.76
N GLU A 137 -3.18 6.33 -15.58
CA GLU A 137 -1.85 5.95 -15.12
C GLU A 137 -1.44 6.81 -13.91
N LEU A 138 -1.02 6.13 -12.83
CA LEU A 138 -0.66 6.79 -11.58
C LEU A 138 0.38 7.92 -11.77
N ARG A 139 1.37 7.74 -12.65
CA ARG A 139 2.39 8.77 -12.93
C ARG A 139 1.77 10.08 -13.45
N LYS A 140 0.69 9.99 -14.21
CA LYS A 140 -0.05 11.16 -14.74
C LYS A 140 -0.96 11.74 -13.66
N ALA A 141 -1.59 10.89 -12.86
CA ALA A 141 -2.56 11.30 -11.84
C ALA A 141 -1.92 11.92 -10.58
N VAL A 142 -0.73 11.47 -10.17
CA VAL A 142 -0.07 11.88 -8.90
C VAL A 142 0.08 13.39 -8.73
N PHE A 143 0.29 14.14 -9.82
CA PHE A 143 0.44 15.60 -9.75
C PHE A 143 -0.89 16.35 -9.52
N GLN A 144 -2.01 15.70 -9.79
CA GLN A 144 -3.36 16.26 -9.62
C GLN A 144 -4.10 15.65 -8.42
N LEU A 145 -3.55 14.61 -7.80
CA LEU A 145 -4.06 13.99 -6.58
C LEU A 145 -3.60 14.77 -5.35
N ASN A 146 -4.38 14.72 -4.28
CA ASN A 146 -3.91 15.19 -2.98
C ASN A 146 -2.75 14.30 -2.47
N THR A 147 -1.93 14.82 -1.56
CA THR A 147 -0.73 14.11 -1.07
C THR A 147 -1.05 12.77 -0.40
N LYS A 148 -2.20 12.66 0.29
CA LYS A 148 -2.59 11.44 1.02
C LYS A 148 -2.97 10.33 0.03
N ASP A 149 -3.83 10.63 -0.93
CA ASP A 149 -4.30 9.71 -1.96
C ASP A 149 -3.16 9.32 -2.89
N ALA A 150 -2.30 10.28 -3.28
CA ALA A 150 -1.12 9.98 -4.08
C ALA A 150 -0.20 8.96 -3.39
N SER A 151 0.06 9.13 -2.09
CA SER A 151 0.86 8.18 -1.29
C SER A 151 0.17 6.82 -1.16
N LEU A 152 -1.14 6.83 -0.92
CA LEU A 152 -1.94 5.63 -0.73
C LEU A 152 -2.03 4.80 -2.02
N LEU A 153 -2.40 5.42 -3.14
CA LEU A 153 -2.50 4.77 -4.45
C LEU A 153 -1.14 4.29 -4.97
N SER A 154 -0.06 5.00 -4.65
CA SER A 154 1.31 4.53 -4.95
C SER A 154 1.66 3.25 -4.21
N THR A 155 1.28 3.17 -2.93
CA THR A 155 1.47 1.96 -2.12
C THR A 155 0.63 0.81 -2.66
N ALA A 156 -0.64 1.08 -2.98
CA ALA A 156 -1.57 0.13 -3.59
C ALA A 156 -1.02 -0.45 -4.90
N GLN A 157 -0.62 0.42 -5.85
CA GLN A 157 -0.07 0.00 -7.14
C GLN A 157 1.19 -0.86 -6.96
N ALA A 158 2.08 -0.50 -6.03
CA ALA A 158 3.31 -1.25 -5.77
C ALA A 158 3.00 -2.66 -5.25
N LEU A 159 2.04 -2.80 -4.34
CA LEU A 159 1.61 -4.10 -3.81
C LEU A 159 0.93 -4.95 -4.89
N LEU A 160 -0.03 -4.39 -5.63
CA LEU A 160 -0.70 -5.09 -6.73
C LEU A 160 0.30 -5.59 -7.77
N ARG A 161 1.23 -4.73 -8.20
CA ARG A 161 2.31 -5.10 -9.14
C ARG A 161 3.22 -6.18 -8.57
N TRP A 162 3.54 -6.12 -7.28
CA TRP A 162 4.38 -7.15 -6.66
C TRP A 162 3.68 -8.52 -6.68
N HIS A 163 2.39 -8.57 -6.38
CA HIS A 163 1.60 -9.81 -6.44
C HIS A 163 1.50 -10.39 -7.85
N ASP A 164 1.36 -9.53 -8.87
CA ASP A 164 1.34 -9.91 -10.28
C ASP A 164 2.68 -10.52 -10.72
N ALA A 165 3.81 -9.89 -10.36
CA ALA A 165 5.14 -10.36 -10.75
C ALA A 165 5.65 -11.58 -9.96
N HIS A 166 5.11 -11.86 -8.76
CA HIS A 166 5.63 -12.89 -7.85
C HIS A 166 4.63 -14.01 -7.57
N GLN A 167 3.98 -14.53 -8.61
CA GLN A 167 3.01 -15.61 -8.49
C GLN A 167 3.66 -16.96 -8.15
N PHE A 168 4.91 -17.20 -8.57
CA PHE A 168 5.61 -18.47 -8.41
C PHE A 168 6.77 -18.44 -7.42
N CYS A 169 7.05 -19.58 -6.81
CA CYS A 169 8.13 -19.75 -5.85
C CYS A 169 9.49 -19.87 -6.58
N SER A 170 10.48 -19.07 -6.21
CA SER A 170 11.80 -19.11 -6.85
C SER A 170 12.56 -20.41 -6.59
N ARG A 171 12.27 -21.12 -5.48
CA ARG A 171 12.91 -22.39 -5.13
C ARG A 171 12.25 -23.61 -5.79
N SER A 172 10.92 -23.69 -5.78
CA SER A 172 10.18 -24.88 -6.21
C SER A 172 9.42 -24.72 -7.52
N GLY A 173 9.32 -23.50 -8.07
CA GLY A 173 8.51 -23.20 -9.25
C GLY A 173 6.99 -23.26 -9.04
N GLN A 174 6.52 -23.76 -7.89
CA GLN A 174 5.10 -23.92 -7.58
C GLN A 174 4.42 -22.56 -7.31
N PRO A 175 3.12 -22.42 -7.62
CA PRO A 175 2.38 -21.21 -7.32
C PRO A 175 2.35 -20.94 -5.81
N THR A 176 2.59 -19.70 -5.44
CA THR A 176 2.53 -19.23 -4.06
C THR A 176 1.13 -18.72 -3.76
N LYS A 177 0.71 -18.82 -2.49
CA LYS A 177 -0.57 -18.27 -2.03
C LYS A 177 -0.33 -16.99 -1.25
N LYS A 178 -1.06 -15.92 -1.55
CA LYS A 178 -1.04 -14.71 -0.73
C LYS A 178 -1.87 -14.92 0.54
N ASN A 179 -1.60 -14.12 1.57
CA ASN A 179 -2.50 -14.03 2.73
C ASN A 179 -3.66 -13.06 2.45
N MET A 180 -4.65 -13.01 3.35
CA MET A 180 -5.87 -12.21 3.15
C MET A 180 -5.56 -10.72 2.98
N ALA A 181 -4.59 -10.20 3.73
CA ALA A 181 -4.16 -8.80 3.64
C ALA A 181 -3.29 -8.47 2.42
N GLY A 182 -2.77 -9.46 1.69
CA GLY A 182 -1.78 -9.22 0.63
C GLY A 182 -0.46 -8.62 1.13
N SER A 183 -0.09 -8.87 2.39
CA SER A 183 1.18 -8.42 2.97
C SER A 183 2.34 -9.37 2.69
N LYS A 184 2.03 -10.63 2.39
CA LYS A 184 3.00 -11.70 2.15
C LYS A 184 2.46 -12.75 1.20
N ARG A 185 3.36 -13.55 0.62
CA ARG A 185 3.03 -14.76 -0.13
C ARG A 185 3.78 -15.95 0.48
N VAL A 186 3.10 -17.08 0.60
CA VAL A 186 3.65 -18.31 1.18
C VAL A 186 3.59 -19.40 0.13
N CYS A 187 4.71 -20.10 -0.06
CA CYS A 187 4.73 -21.28 -0.92
C CYS A 187 4.18 -22.49 -0.14
N PRO A 188 3.12 -23.17 -0.61
CA PRO A 188 2.53 -24.28 0.13
C PRO A 188 3.47 -25.49 0.30
N SER A 189 4.38 -25.72 -0.66
CA SER A 189 5.28 -26.87 -0.71
C SER A 189 6.48 -26.75 0.23
N ASN A 190 7.12 -25.59 0.30
CA ASN A 190 8.35 -25.40 1.07
C ASN A 190 8.21 -24.40 2.23
N LYS A 191 7.02 -23.82 2.42
CA LYS A 191 6.69 -22.85 3.48
C LYS A 191 7.53 -21.58 3.49
N ILE A 192 8.26 -21.28 2.42
CA ILE A 192 9.00 -20.02 2.29
C ILE A 192 8.00 -18.87 2.17
N ILE A 193 8.25 -17.83 2.96
CA ILE A 193 7.47 -16.59 2.98
C ILE A 193 8.23 -15.52 2.19
N TYR A 194 7.52 -14.87 1.27
CA TYR A 194 8.00 -13.77 0.46
C TYR A 194 7.28 -12.48 0.88
N TYR A 195 8.04 -11.40 0.96
CA TYR A 195 7.54 -10.07 1.30
C TYR A 195 7.77 -9.08 0.16
N PRO A 196 6.89 -8.07 0.00
CA PRO A 196 7.10 -6.96 -0.93
C PRO A 196 8.42 -6.24 -0.64
N GLN A 197 9.18 -5.96 -1.71
CA GLN A 197 10.44 -5.23 -1.57
C GLN A 197 10.20 -3.72 -1.70
N VAL A 198 10.61 -2.96 -0.68
CA VAL A 198 10.70 -1.50 -0.76
C VAL A 198 12.11 -1.10 -1.19
N LYS A 199 12.23 -0.46 -2.36
CA LYS A 199 13.50 0.17 -2.77
C LYS A 199 13.63 1.49 -2.03
N VAL A 200 14.26 1.46 -0.86
CA VAL A 200 14.64 2.67 -0.14
C VAL A 200 15.88 3.25 -0.81
N TRP A 201 15.69 4.28 -1.63
CA TRP A 201 16.79 5.11 -2.09
C TRP A 201 17.34 5.85 -0.88
N LYS A 202 18.43 5.33 -0.29
CA LYS A 202 19.18 6.11 0.71
C LYS A 202 19.57 7.42 0.03
N ARG A 203 19.05 8.54 0.55
CA ARG A 203 19.56 9.87 0.20
C ARG A 203 21.05 9.84 0.51
N LEU A 204 21.87 9.72 -0.53
CA LEU A 204 23.31 9.80 -0.37
C LEU A 204 23.59 11.19 0.20
N SER A 205 24.29 11.26 1.33
CA SER A 205 24.78 12.55 1.84
C SER A 205 25.57 13.24 0.73
N GLY A 206 25.58 14.58 0.71
CA GLY A 206 26.31 15.36 -0.30
C GLY A 206 27.76 14.88 -0.47
N GLU A 207 28.41 14.48 0.63
CA GLU A 207 29.75 13.88 0.62
C GLU A 207 29.84 12.52 -0.09
N LYS A 208 28.82 11.65 0.04
CA LYS A 208 28.79 10.35 -0.67
C LYS A 208 28.50 10.52 -2.15
N LEU A 209 27.72 11.54 -2.52
CA LEU A 209 27.57 11.93 -3.92
C LEU A 209 28.90 12.45 -4.45
N GLN A 210 29.54 13.39 -3.76
CA GLN A 210 30.83 13.96 -4.16
C GLN A 210 31.89 12.87 -4.34
N LYS A 211 32.07 11.97 -3.36
CA LYS A 211 33.02 10.86 -3.50
C LYS A 211 32.68 9.95 -4.68
N ARG A 212 31.39 9.65 -4.93
CA ARG A 212 30.98 8.83 -6.08
C ARG A 212 31.22 9.55 -7.41
N TRP A 213 31.09 10.88 -7.46
CA TRP A 213 31.48 11.70 -8.60
C TRP A 213 33.00 11.69 -8.79
N ASP A 214 33.78 11.94 -7.74
CA ASP A 214 35.25 11.96 -7.80
C ASP A 214 35.83 10.62 -8.27
N TRP A 215 35.27 9.48 -7.81
CA TRP A 215 35.65 8.15 -8.30
C TRP A 215 35.37 7.94 -9.78
N ARG A 216 34.30 8.53 -10.33
CA ARG A 216 33.95 8.43 -11.75
C ARG A 216 34.92 9.23 -12.64
N TRP A 217 35.61 10.22 -12.08
CA TRP A 217 36.53 11.11 -12.80
C TRP A 217 38.02 10.84 -12.55
N LYS A 218 38.36 9.90 -11.65
CA LYS A 218 39.76 9.47 -11.40
C LYS A 218 40.49 8.86 -12.60
N GLY A 219 39.83 8.65 -13.74
CA GLY A 219 40.45 8.24 -15.00
C GLY A 219 40.50 9.32 -16.10
N CYS A 220 39.97 10.52 -15.86
CA CYS A 220 40.00 11.61 -16.83
C CYS A 220 41.09 12.61 -16.43
N ASN A 221 42.22 12.60 -17.16
CA ASN A 221 43.24 13.65 -17.11
C ASN A 221 42.75 14.94 -17.82
N THR A 222 41.58 15.45 -17.44
CA THR A 222 41.09 16.75 -17.91
C THR A 222 41.06 17.71 -16.73
N LEU A 223 41.80 18.81 -16.88
CA LEU A 223 41.98 19.88 -15.90
C LEU A 223 40.64 20.33 -15.30
N HIS A 224 40.59 20.38 -13.96
CA HIS A 224 39.49 20.99 -13.22
C HIS A 224 39.31 22.46 -13.65
N PRO A 225 38.09 22.92 -13.97
CA PRO A 225 37.81 24.35 -13.97
C PRO A 225 37.96 24.82 -12.52
N SER A 226 38.92 25.71 -12.30
CA SER A 226 39.09 26.38 -11.01
C SER A 226 37.77 26.97 -10.56
N THR A 227 37.29 26.55 -9.40
CA THR A 227 36.18 27.20 -8.69
C THR A 227 36.64 28.60 -8.30
N GLY A 228 36.44 29.55 -9.21
CA GLY A 228 36.62 30.97 -8.95
C GLY A 228 35.64 31.42 -7.88
N ARG A 229 36.18 32.09 -6.86
CA ARG A 229 35.40 32.79 -5.83
C ARG A 229 34.73 33.99 -6.48
N SER A 230 33.40 34.04 -6.54
CA SER A 230 32.65 35.28 -6.80
C SER A 230 31.33 35.19 -6.03
N LEU A 231 31.31 35.73 -4.81
CA LEU A 231 30.89 37.08 -4.43
C LEU A 231 29.39 37.12 -4.10
N ILE A 232 29.13 37.23 -2.80
CA ILE A 232 27.88 37.72 -2.22
C ILE A 232 27.73 39.17 -2.68
N ALA A 233 26.57 39.51 -3.25
CA ALA A 233 26.13 40.89 -3.35
C ALA A 233 24.67 40.97 -2.91
N HIS A 234 24.47 41.58 -1.75
CA HIS A 234 23.22 42.21 -1.35
C HIS A 234 22.91 43.37 -2.29
N SER A 235 21.65 43.48 -2.71
CA SER A 235 20.81 44.70 -2.72
C SER A 235 19.41 44.28 -3.15
#